data_AF-A0AAV7YYS5-F1
#
_entry.id   AF-A0AAV7YYS5-F1
#
_cell.length_a   1.000
_cell.length_b   1.000
_cell.length_c   1.000
_cell.angle_alpha   90.00
_cell.angle_beta   90.00
_cell.angle_gamma   90.00
#
_symmetry.space_group_name_H-M   'P 1'
#
loop_
_entity.id
_entity.type
_entity.pdbx_description
1 polymer ?
#
loop_
_entity_poly.entity_id
_entity_poly.type
_entity_poly.pdbx_seq_one_letter_code
_entity_poly.pdbx_strand_id
1 'polypeptide(L)'
;MSQADSTIVVNPQNWDKYTKVLLKTINNKMDIDQGGCNKLNEFLHLVTQGLLNSIYKSKTPISENNQVIASYQDLIDAINRFLRKDLAKFGISQVIRTQRIFQNAKISKSKRDHELIMNQSDEITKQSVLTFDVGTVFNVLNENSFQLQFEFLFYIGFSTILEYLSAEILELSANHAVTSNKTIVNAEFVEMTIENDEEIKDLFQRINN
;
A
#
# COMPACT_ATOMS: atom_id res chain seq x y z
N MET A 1 20.40 -27.84 9.87
CA MET A 1 19.31 -26.94 10.30
C MET A 1 18.64 -26.45 9.03
N SER A 2 17.36 -26.80 8.80
CA SER A 2 16.67 -26.42 7.56
C SER A 2 16.57 -24.89 7.48
N GLN A 3 16.77 -24.34 6.29
CA GLN A 3 16.39 -22.96 5.96
C GLN A 3 14.88 -22.85 6.20
N ALA A 4 14.49 -22.40 7.39
CA ALA A 4 13.12 -21.98 7.61
C ALA A 4 12.88 -20.77 6.71
N ASP A 5 11.82 -20.84 5.90
CA ASP A 5 11.27 -19.74 5.11
C ASP A 5 11.20 -18.47 5.96
N SER A 6 12.23 -17.62 5.89
CA SER A 6 12.21 -16.34 6.58
C SER A 6 11.23 -15.44 5.83
N THR A 7 10.06 -15.25 6.40
CA THR A 7 9.06 -14.29 5.93
C THR A 7 9.16 -13.00 6.74
N ILE A 8 8.97 -11.87 6.08
CA ILE A 8 8.73 -10.59 6.73
C ILE A 8 7.34 -10.66 7.35
N VAL A 9 7.28 -10.44 8.65
CA VAL A 9 6.04 -10.32 9.44
C VAL A 9 5.80 -8.83 9.67
N VAL A 10 4.63 -8.35 9.26
CA VAL A 10 4.24 -6.96 9.45
C VAL A 10 3.25 -6.87 10.60
N ASN A 11 3.39 -5.90 11.49
CA ASN A 11 2.38 -5.67 12.52
C ASN A 11 1.12 -5.06 11.89
N PRO A 12 -0.09 -5.44 12.31
CA PRO A 12 -1.32 -4.82 11.85
C PRO A 12 -1.28 -3.29 12.05
N GLN A 13 -1.77 -2.57 11.05
CA GLN A 13 -1.74 -1.11 11.02
C GLN A 13 -3.17 -0.56 10.99
N ASN A 14 -3.37 0.59 11.64
CA ASN A 14 -4.65 1.29 11.60
C ASN A 14 -4.60 2.39 10.53
N TRP A 15 -5.36 2.22 9.45
CA TRP A 15 -5.48 3.18 8.36
C TRP A 15 -6.80 3.96 8.39
N ASP A 16 -7.61 3.85 9.45
CA ASP A 16 -9.00 4.35 9.50
C ASP A 16 -9.12 5.81 9.10
N LYS A 17 -8.19 6.65 9.56
CA LYS A 17 -8.15 8.07 9.21
C LYS A 17 -8.01 8.27 7.70
N TYR A 18 -7.07 7.57 7.07
CA TYR A 18 -6.80 7.65 5.64
C TYR A 18 -7.95 7.06 4.82
N THR A 19 -8.47 5.92 5.25
CA THR A 19 -9.65 5.27 4.66
C THR A 19 -10.84 6.22 4.61
N LYS A 20 -11.15 6.90 5.72
CA LYS A 20 -12.28 7.85 5.78
C LYS A 20 -12.07 9.05 4.86
N VAL A 21 -10.87 9.62 4.83
CA VAL A 21 -10.55 10.75 3.94
C VAL A 21 -10.64 10.31 2.48
N LEU A 22 -10.06 9.16 2.13
CA LEU A 22 -10.06 8.63 0.77
C LEU A 22 -11.48 8.34 0.28
N LEU A 23 -12.33 7.73 1.11
CA LEU A 23 -13.73 7.50 0.77
C LEU A 23 -14.47 8.82 0.49
N LYS A 24 -14.21 9.87 1.29
CA LYS A 24 -14.82 11.19 1.04
C LYS A 24 -14.33 11.84 -0.25
N THR A 25 -13.10 11.55 -0.69
CA THR A 25 -12.59 11.99 -2.00
C THR A 25 -13.28 11.27 -3.15
N ILE A 26 -13.55 9.96 -2.99
CA ILE A 26 -14.23 9.13 -4.00
C ILE A 26 -15.72 9.48 -4.08
N ASN A 27 -16.40 9.51 -2.94
CA ASN A 27 -17.81 9.82 -2.84
C ASN A 27 -18.11 10.58 -1.54
N ASN A 28 -18.27 11.90 -1.66
CA ASN A 28 -18.46 12.80 -0.53
C ASN A 28 -19.74 12.55 0.30
N LYS A 29 -20.71 11.80 -0.24
CA LYS A 29 -21.96 11.43 0.44
C LYS A 29 -21.85 10.12 1.23
N MET A 30 -20.76 9.37 1.06
CA MET A 30 -20.57 8.07 1.71
C MET A 30 -19.75 8.21 2.98
N ASP A 31 -20.09 7.41 3.97
CA ASP A 31 -19.28 7.17 5.16
C ASP A 31 -18.88 5.68 5.23
N ILE A 32 -17.94 5.36 6.10
CA ILE A 32 -17.53 3.99 6.39
C ILE A 32 -17.57 3.76 7.90
N ASP A 33 -18.14 2.64 8.32
CA ASP A 33 -18.18 2.24 9.72
C ASP A 33 -16.88 1.54 10.15
N GLN A 34 -16.78 1.22 11.44
CA GLN A 34 -15.58 0.56 11.97
C GLN A 34 -15.40 -0.86 11.40
N GLY A 35 -16.48 -1.56 11.08
CA GLY A 35 -16.41 -2.90 10.48
C GLY A 35 -15.78 -2.85 9.09
N GLY A 36 -16.20 -1.91 8.26
CA GLY A 36 -15.62 -1.65 6.94
C GLY A 36 -14.14 -1.25 7.04
N CYS A 37 -13.81 -0.34 7.96
CA CYS A 37 -12.42 0.04 8.22
C CYS A 37 -11.56 -1.17 8.64
N ASN A 38 -12.05 -2.01 9.55
CA ASN A 38 -11.32 -3.18 10.02
C ASN A 38 -11.02 -4.16 8.87
N LYS A 39 -11.98 -4.39 7.97
CA LYS A 39 -11.78 -5.26 6.80
C LYS A 39 -10.78 -4.69 5.81
N LEU A 40 -10.81 -3.37 5.59
CA LEU A 40 -9.81 -2.73 4.74
C LEU A 40 -8.41 -2.75 5.39
N ASN A 41 -8.30 -2.56 6.71
CA ASN A 41 -7.03 -2.68 7.43
C ASN A 41 -6.45 -4.09 7.31
N GLU A 42 -7.28 -5.12 7.46
CA GLU A 42 -6.90 -6.53 7.24
C GLU A 42 -6.34 -6.71 5.83
N PHE A 43 -7.08 -6.25 4.82
CA PHE A 43 -6.63 -6.29 3.43
C PHE A 43 -5.28 -5.58 3.20
N LEU A 44 -5.13 -4.35 3.70
CA LEU A 44 -3.90 -3.57 3.52
C LEU A 44 -2.71 -4.18 4.25
N HIS A 45 -2.94 -4.78 5.42
CA HIS A 45 -1.92 -5.53 6.14
C HIS A 45 -1.43 -6.72 5.32
N LEU A 46 -2.35 -7.52 4.77
CA LEU A 46 -2.04 -8.66 3.91
C LEU A 46 -1.28 -8.25 2.65
N VAL A 47 -1.73 -7.19 1.96
CA VAL A 47 -1.04 -6.63 0.79
C VAL A 47 0.38 -6.18 1.15
N THR A 48 0.53 -5.45 2.26
CA THR A 48 1.83 -4.95 2.72
C THR A 48 2.80 -6.11 2.96
N GLN A 49 2.34 -7.13 3.70
CA GLN A 49 3.13 -8.32 3.98
C GLN A 49 3.49 -9.09 2.70
N GLY A 50 2.55 -9.27 1.78
CA GLY A 50 2.79 -9.99 0.53
C GLY A 50 3.78 -9.28 -0.39
N LEU A 51 3.68 -7.96 -0.55
CA LEU A 51 4.63 -7.16 -1.33
C LEU A 51 6.04 -7.22 -0.74
N LEU A 52 6.18 -7.02 0.58
CA LEU A 52 7.49 -7.08 1.23
C LEU A 52 8.12 -8.47 1.14
N ASN A 53 7.34 -9.53 1.30
CA ASN A 53 7.81 -10.90 1.10
C ASN A 53 8.23 -11.17 -0.35
N SER A 54 7.50 -10.64 -1.34
CA SER A 54 7.89 -10.73 -2.77
C SER A 54 9.22 -10.03 -3.05
N ILE A 55 9.48 -8.89 -2.40
CA ILE A 55 10.76 -8.17 -2.51
C ILE A 55 11.87 -8.95 -1.84
N TYR A 56 11.66 -9.34 -0.58
CA TYR A 56 12.67 -10.05 0.22
C TYR A 56 13.12 -11.35 -0.46
N LYS A 57 12.17 -12.20 -0.90
CA LYS A 57 12.47 -13.45 -1.62
C LYS A 57 13.27 -13.23 -2.90
N SER A 58 13.05 -12.12 -3.61
CA SER A 58 13.80 -11.79 -4.82
C SER A 58 15.25 -11.34 -4.55
N LYS A 59 15.58 -11.00 -3.30
CA LYS A 59 16.89 -10.48 -2.89
C LYS A 59 17.72 -11.47 -2.07
N THR A 60 17.10 -12.46 -1.44
CA THR A 60 17.76 -13.59 -0.76
C THR A 60 18.30 -14.58 -1.81
N PRO A 61 19.55 -14.42 -2.26
CA PRO A 61 20.68 -14.91 -1.46
C PRO A 61 21.84 -13.91 -1.34
N ILE A 62 21.62 -12.61 -1.58
CA ILE A 62 22.72 -11.65 -1.83
C ILE A 62 23.52 -11.29 -0.56
N SER A 63 23.09 -11.70 0.64
CA SER A 63 23.71 -11.16 1.84
C SER A 63 23.45 -11.93 3.13
N GLU A 64 24.44 -12.66 3.62
CA GLU A 64 24.46 -13.15 5.02
C GLU A 64 24.91 -12.06 6.01
N ASN A 65 25.44 -10.91 5.54
CA ASN A 65 26.11 -9.91 6.41
C ASN A 65 25.81 -8.41 6.14
N ASN A 66 25.03 -8.07 5.11
CA ASN A 66 24.61 -6.71 4.72
C ASN A 66 23.08 -6.56 4.72
N GLN A 67 22.58 -5.40 5.15
CA GLN A 67 21.19 -5.02 4.94
C GLN A 67 20.89 -4.91 3.43
N VAL A 68 19.77 -5.49 3.00
CA VAL A 68 19.34 -5.43 1.60
C VAL A 68 18.61 -4.12 1.37
N ILE A 69 19.05 -3.33 0.39
CA ILE A 69 18.37 -2.10 -0.01
C ILE A 69 17.34 -2.44 -1.09
N ALA A 70 16.07 -2.19 -0.79
CA ALA A 70 14.95 -2.27 -1.70
C ALA A 70 14.75 -0.93 -2.42
N SER A 71 14.88 -0.99 -3.74
CA SER A 71 14.76 0.15 -4.65
C SER A 71 13.34 0.32 -5.16
N TYR A 72 13.08 1.48 -5.74
CA TYR A 72 11.81 1.73 -6.44
C TYR A 72 11.50 0.72 -7.56
N GLN A 73 12.53 0.20 -8.26
CA GLN A 73 12.33 -0.84 -9.27
C GLN A 73 11.92 -2.17 -8.65
N ASP A 74 12.47 -2.51 -7.47
CA ASP A 74 12.09 -3.73 -6.76
C ASP A 74 10.61 -3.71 -6.36
N LEU A 75 10.07 -2.54 -6.04
CA LEU A 75 8.63 -2.37 -5.81
C LEU A 75 7.81 -2.63 -7.09
N ILE A 76 8.20 -2.03 -8.23
CA ILE A 76 7.51 -2.26 -9.52
C ILE A 76 7.51 -3.75 -9.87
N ASP A 77 8.65 -4.41 -9.72
CA ASP A 77 8.78 -5.83 -10.02
C ASP A 77 7.96 -6.68 -9.04
N ALA A 78 7.91 -6.29 -7.76
CA ALA A 78 7.08 -6.96 -6.78
C ALA A 78 5.59 -6.79 -7.07
N ILE A 79 5.14 -5.61 -7.48
CA ILE A 79 3.76 -5.36 -7.91
C ILE A 79 3.41 -6.25 -9.10
N ASN A 80 4.27 -6.33 -10.12
CA ASN A 80 4.06 -7.19 -11.29
C ASN A 80 3.95 -8.69 -10.94
N ARG A 81 4.70 -9.15 -9.94
CA ARG A 81 4.64 -10.55 -9.48
C ARG A 81 3.43 -10.83 -8.62
N PHE A 82 3.07 -9.86 -7.77
CA PHE A 82 2.11 -10.03 -6.69
C PHE A 82 0.67 -9.74 -7.12
N LEU A 83 0.45 -8.62 -7.80
CA LEU A 83 -0.84 -8.25 -8.37
C LEU A 83 -1.00 -8.89 -9.76
N ARG A 84 -2.24 -9.13 -10.19
CA ARG A 84 -2.53 -9.66 -11.53
C ARG A 84 -3.01 -8.58 -12.47
N LYS A 85 -2.89 -8.87 -13.77
CA LYS A 85 -3.62 -8.23 -14.88
C LYS A 85 -3.74 -6.70 -14.72
N ASP A 86 -4.96 -6.20 -14.57
CA ASP A 86 -5.26 -4.78 -14.61
C ASP A 86 -4.91 -4.11 -13.28
N LEU A 87 -5.07 -4.78 -12.13
CA LEU A 87 -4.58 -4.28 -10.84
C LEU A 87 -3.08 -3.99 -10.87
N ALA A 88 -2.26 -4.88 -11.43
CA ALA A 88 -0.82 -4.66 -11.58
C ALA A 88 -0.53 -3.49 -12.54
N LYS A 89 -1.16 -3.50 -13.71
CA LYS A 89 -0.94 -2.51 -14.77
C LYS A 89 -1.28 -1.10 -14.31
N PHE A 90 -2.48 -0.92 -13.74
CA PHE A 90 -2.93 0.38 -13.25
C PHE A 90 -2.17 0.80 -11.99
N GLY A 91 -1.91 -0.12 -11.06
CA GLY A 91 -1.09 0.15 -9.88
C GLY A 91 0.30 0.68 -10.25
N ILE A 92 1.00 0.03 -11.17
CA ILE A 92 2.31 0.49 -11.67
C ILE A 92 2.18 1.84 -12.38
N SER A 93 1.12 2.04 -13.17
CA SER A 93 0.87 3.32 -13.82
C SER A 93 0.73 4.47 -12.82
N GLN A 94 0.00 4.26 -11.72
CA GLN A 94 -0.13 5.25 -10.65
C GLN A 94 1.21 5.51 -9.97
N VAL A 95 1.94 4.45 -9.60
CA VAL A 95 3.26 4.56 -8.97
C VAL A 95 4.23 5.40 -9.83
N ILE A 96 4.32 5.11 -11.13
CA ILE A 96 5.14 5.88 -12.09
C ILE A 96 4.67 7.33 -12.20
N ARG A 97 3.35 7.57 -12.25
CA ARG A 97 2.79 8.91 -12.32
C ARG A 97 3.17 9.72 -11.08
N THR A 98 2.97 9.18 -9.89
CA THR A 98 3.27 9.85 -8.63
C THR A 98 4.76 10.18 -8.52
N GLN A 99 5.64 9.25 -8.90
CA GLN A 99 7.07 9.51 -8.95
C GLN A 99 7.41 10.69 -9.87
N ARG A 100 6.81 10.78 -11.06
CA ARG A 100 7.04 11.91 -11.98
C ARG A 100 6.54 13.23 -11.42
N ILE A 101 5.37 13.24 -10.78
CA ILE A 101 4.83 14.45 -10.14
C ILE A 101 5.80 14.90 -9.04
N PHE A 102 6.23 13.98 -8.18
CA PHE A 102 7.17 14.26 -7.11
C PHE A 102 8.52 14.80 -7.64
N GLN A 103 9.12 14.14 -8.64
CA GLN A 103 10.40 14.58 -9.22
C GLN A 103 10.35 15.97 -9.86
N ASN A 104 9.17 16.38 -10.35
CA ASN A 104 8.95 17.71 -10.90
C ASN A 104 8.73 18.78 -9.83
N ALA A 105 8.34 18.39 -8.62
CA ALA A 105 8.28 19.27 -7.47
C ALA A 105 9.70 19.51 -6.95
N LYS A 106 10.17 20.77 -7.00
CA LYS A 106 11.57 21.18 -6.78
C LYS A 106 12.04 21.06 -5.30
N ILE A 107 11.93 19.89 -4.66
CA ILE A 107 12.47 19.66 -3.31
C ILE A 107 13.99 19.51 -3.36
N SER A 108 14.67 20.16 -2.40
CA SER A 108 16.12 20.13 -2.23
C SER A 108 16.59 18.72 -1.85
N LYS A 109 17.33 18.06 -2.76
CA LYS A 109 17.95 16.74 -2.60
C LYS A 109 19.09 16.69 -1.56
N SER A 110 19.19 17.66 -0.64
CA SER A 110 20.40 17.92 0.15
C SER A 110 20.40 17.34 1.57
N LYS A 111 19.30 16.74 2.04
CA LYS A 111 19.24 16.05 3.33
C LYS A 111 19.20 14.54 3.13
N ARG A 112 19.73 13.79 4.10
CA ARG A 112 19.60 12.33 4.15
C ARG A 112 18.12 11.98 4.01
N ASP A 113 17.81 11.09 3.07
CA ASP A 113 16.45 10.72 2.66
C ASP A 113 15.49 10.44 3.82
N HIS A 114 15.97 9.80 4.90
CA HIS A 114 15.16 9.49 6.09
C HIS A 114 14.83 10.74 6.94
N GLU A 115 15.79 11.65 7.11
CA GLU A 115 15.57 12.91 7.83
C GLU A 115 14.61 13.83 7.03
N LEU A 116 14.65 13.75 5.70
CA LEU A 116 13.72 14.46 4.83
C LEU A 116 12.30 13.95 5.01
N ILE A 117 12.08 12.63 4.94
CA ILE A 117 10.73 12.04 5.14
C ILE A 117 10.18 12.40 6.50
N MET A 118 11.00 12.28 7.56
CA MET A 118 10.57 12.57 8.94
C MET A 118 10.18 14.03 9.17
N ASN A 119 10.86 14.97 8.50
CA ASN A 119 10.62 16.40 8.72
C ASN A 119 9.68 17.04 7.69
N GLN A 120 9.42 16.38 6.56
CA GLN A 120 8.66 16.93 5.43
C GLN A 120 7.60 15.96 4.89
N SER A 121 7.18 14.96 5.67
CA SER A 121 6.18 13.97 5.24
C SER A 121 4.90 14.60 4.70
N ASP A 122 4.38 15.63 5.38
CA ASP A 122 3.19 16.37 4.94
C ASP A 122 3.38 17.05 3.57
N GLU A 123 4.56 17.63 3.35
CA GLU A 123 4.90 18.29 2.08
C GLU A 123 5.10 17.27 0.97
N ILE A 124 5.81 16.17 1.24
CA ILE A 124 6.02 15.06 0.31
C ILE A 124 4.68 14.42 -0.09
N THR A 125 3.81 14.17 0.88
CA THR A 125 2.46 13.61 0.68
C THR A 125 1.63 14.54 -0.19
N LYS A 126 1.59 15.84 0.14
CA LYS A 126 0.86 16.86 -0.62
C LYS A 126 1.37 17.00 -2.06
N GLN A 127 2.68 17.01 -2.26
CA GLN A 127 3.28 17.12 -3.58
C GLN A 127 3.09 15.87 -4.42
N SER A 128 3.05 14.70 -3.78
CA SER A 128 2.73 13.43 -4.43
C SER A 128 1.24 13.26 -4.72
N VAL A 129 0.40 14.21 -4.28
CA VAL A 129 -1.06 14.18 -4.43
C VAL A 129 -1.64 12.90 -3.81
N LEU A 130 -1.08 12.50 -2.67
CA LEU A 130 -1.51 11.33 -1.92
C LEU A 130 -2.37 11.75 -0.72
N THR A 131 -3.34 10.92 -0.41
CA THR A 131 -4.08 10.93 0.85
C THR A 131 -3.32 10.15 1.92
N PHE A 132 -2.72 9.01 1.55
CA PHE A 132 -1.90 8.20 2.44
C PHE A 132 -0.61 8.94 2.78
N ASP A 133 -0.39 9.16 4.08
CA ASP A 133 0.80 9.85 4.56
C ASP A 133 2.05 8.98 4.37
N VAL A 134 3.00 9.52 3.63
CA VAL A 134 4.29 8.87 3.36
C VAL A 134 5.09 8.65 4.65
N GLY A 135 4.94 9.52 5.66
CA GLY A 135 5.58 9.35 6.97
C GLY A 135 5.07 8.13 7.74
N THR A 136 3.76 7.90 7.70
CA THR A 136 3.14 6.72 8.31
C THR A 136 3.63 5.45 7.61
N VAL A 137 3.64 5.41 6.27
CA VAL A 137 4.19 4.27 5.52
C VAL A 137 5.67 4.06 5.83
N PHE A 138 6.44 5.13 5.97
CA PHE A 138 7.84 5.04 6.40
C PHE A 138 8.00 4.33 7.75
N ASN A 139 7.19 4.68 8.75
CA ASN A 139 7.25 4.04 10.07
C ASN A 139 6.88 2.56 9.96
N VAL A 140 5.77 2.26 9.27
CA VAL A 140 5.32 0.88 9.04
C VAL A 140 6.41 0.04 8.40
N LEU A 141 7.07 0.55 7.37
CA LEU A 141 8.11 -0.21 6.69
C LEU A 141 9.33 -0.43 7.59
N ASN A 142 9.86 0.61 8.24
CA ASN A 142 11.08 0.50 9.03
C ASN A 142 10.91 -0.25 10.36
N GLU A 143 9.72 -0.24 10.95
CA GLU A 143 9.44 -1.01 12.17
C GLU A 143 9.31 -2.53 11.92
N ASN A 144 9.03 -2.92 10.67
CA ASN A 144 8.66 -4.30 10.34
C ASN A 144 9.66 -5.02 9.44
N SER A 145 10.68 -4.34 8.91
CA SER A 145 11.65 -4.95 7.98
C SER A 145 13.09 -4.86 8.48
N PHE A 146 13.41 -5.57 9.56
CA PHE A 146 14.77 -5.62 10.14
C PHE A 146 15.87 -6.01 9.14
N GLN A 147 15.51 -6.61 8.00
CA GLN A 147 16.42 -7.09 6.95
C GLN A 147 16.36 -6.29 5.64
N LEU A 148 15.40 -5.36 5.49
CA LEU A 148 15.28 -4.46 4.34
C LEU A 148 15.47 -3.01 4.77
N GLN A 149 16.30 -2.29 4.04
CA GLN A 149 16.27 -0.84 3.97
C GLN A 149 15.56 -0.41 2.69
N PHE A 150 14.94 0.77 2.67
CA PHE A 150 14.25 1.26 1.48
C PHE A 150 14.80 2.61 1.03
N GLU A 151 14.93 2.76 -0.29
CA GLU A 151 15.22 4.04 -0.93
C GLU A 151 14.06 5.03 -0.73
N PHE A 152 14.36 6.33 -0.80
CA PHE A 152 13.35 7.39 -0.65
C PHE A 152 12.11 7.19 -1.55
N LEU A 153 12.32 6.95 -2.84
CA LEU A 153 11.23 6.80 -3.80
C LEU A 153 10.40 5.54 -3.56
N PHE A 154 10.94 4.55 -2.87
CA PHE A 154 10.20 3.36 -2.46
C PHE A 154 9.01 3.73 -1.59
N TYR A 155 9.20 4.60 -0.58
CA TYR A 155 8.13 4.99 0.33
C TYR A 155 6.97 5.68 -0.39
N ILE A 156 7.28 6.54 -1.36
CA ILE A 156 6.28 7.22 -2.20
C ILE A 156 5.52 6.19 -3.06
N GLY A 157 6.26 5.31 -3.74
CA GLY A 157 5.65 4.25 -4.56
C GLY A 157 4.78 3.32 -3.72
N PHE A 158 5.24 2.95 -2.52
CA PHE A 158 4.51 2.05 -1.62
C PHE A 158 3.23 2.71 -1.09
N SER A 159 3.30 3.99 -0.70
CA SER A 159 2.11 4.76 -0.31
C SER A 159 1.11 4.85 -1.46
N THR A 160 1.60 5.07 -2.69
CA THR A 160 0.75 5.14 -3.89
C THR A 160 0.00 3.82 -4.15
N ILE A 161 0.67 2.67 -4.04
CA ILE A 161 0.01 1.38 -4.30
C ILE A 161 -1.02 1.03 -3.23
N LEU A 162 -0.75 1.35 -1.95
CA LEU A 162 -1.74 1.17 -0.88
C LEU A 162 -2.97 2.06 -1.09
N GLU A 163 -2.77 3.32 -1.46
CA GLU A 163 -3.87 4.25 -1.75
C GLU A 163 -4.69 3.81 -2.98
N TYR A 164 -4.02 3.39 -4.05
CA TYR A 164 -4.68 2.89 -5.26
C TYR A 164 -5.59 1.69 -4.95
N LEU A 165 -5.06 0.67 -4.26
CA LEU A 165 -5.84 -0.53 -3.93
C LEU A 165 -6.97 -0.22 -2.93
N SER A 166 -6.72 0.68 -1.99
CA SER A 166 -7.77 1.17 -1.07
C SER A 166 -8.89 1.86 -1.83
N ALA A 167 -8.55 2.71 -2.81
CA ALA A 167 -9.52 3.44 -3.59
C ALA A 167 -10.40 2.50 -4.42
N GLU A 168 -9.79 1.50 -5.07
CA GLU A 168 -10.51 0.50 -5.86
C GLU A 168 -11.54 -0.25 -5.00
N ILE A 169 -11.12 -0.74 -3.82
CA ILE A 169 -12.03 -1.45 -2.92
C ILE A 169 -13.12 -0.52 -2.40
N LEU A 170 -12.78 0.71 -2.01
CA LEU A 170 -13.75 1.67 -1.48
C LEU A 170 -14.77 2.11 -2.53
N GLU A 171 -14.36 2.30 -3.79
CA GLU A 171 -15.26 2.64 -4.89
C GLU A 171 -16.28 1.53 -5.14
N LEU A 172 -15.81 0.28 -5.26
CA LEU A 172 -16.68 -0.87 -5.45
C LEU A 172 -17.59 -1.12 -4.24
N SER A 173 -17.06 -0.99 -3.02
CA SER A 173 -17.84 -1.14 -1.77
C SER A 173 -18.90 -0.05 -1.64
N ALA A 174 -18.57 1.19 -2.02
CA ALA A 174 -19.52 2.30 -2.05
C ALA A 174 -20.61 2.07 -3.08
N ASN A 175 -20.27 1.51 -4.24
CA ASN A 175 -21.26 1.13 -5.26
C ASN A 175 -22.23 0.07 -4.71
N HIS A 176 -21.74 -0.96 -4.02
CA HIS A 176 -22.62 -1.94 -3.36
C HIS A 176 -23.55 -1.29 -2.33
N ALA A 177 -23.02 -0.41 -1.48
CA ALA A 177 -23.82 0.31 -0.50
C ALA A 177 -24.92 1.16 -1.17
N VAL A 178 -24.59 1.92 -2.23
CA VAL A 178 -25.55 2.72 -2.99
C VAL A 178 -26.63 1.85 -3.62
N THR A 179 -26.27 0.73 -4.26
CA THR A 179 -27.26 -0.19 -4.85
C THR A 179 -28.20 -0.81 -3.82
N SER A 180 -27.73 -0.92 -2.57
CA SER A 180 -28.51 -1.39 -1.42
C SER A 180 -29.24 -0.25 -0.67
N ASN A 181 -29.29 0.96 -1.25
CA ASN A 181 -29.87 2.17 -0.66
C ASN A 181 -29.28 2.53 0.71
N LYS A 182 -27.97 2.30 0.89
CA LYS A 182 -27.20 2.66 2.08
C LYS A 182 -26.22 3.79 1.77
N THR A 183 -25.92 4.60 2.78
CA THR A 183 -24.92 5.68 2.71
C THR A 183 -23.67 5.37 3.51
N ILE A 184 -23.59 4.17 4.09
CA ILE A 184 -22.49 3.71 4.94
C ILE A 184 -21.94 2.42 4.35
N VAL A 185 -20.65 2.41 4.06
CA VAL A 185 -19.88 1.20 3.75
C VAL A 185 -19.63 0.45 5.07
N ASN A 186 -20.04 -0.81 5.14
CA ASN A 186 -19.83 -1.68 6.28
C ASN A 186 -18.90 -2.85 5.90
N ALA A 187 -18.63 -3.75 6.86
CA ALA A 187 -17.80 -4.93 6.62
C ALA A 187 -18.31 -5.80 5.45
N GLU A 188 -19.63 -6.02 5.39
CA GLU A 188 -20.28 -6.85 4.37
C GLU A 188 -20.02 -6.33 2.96
N PHE A 189 -20.14 -5.02 2.72
CA PHE A 189 -19.88 -4.46 1.39
C PHE A 189 -18.41 -4.58 0.97
N VAL A 190 -17.46 -4.47 1.91
CA VAL A 190 -16.03 -4.69 1.65
C VAL A 190 -15.76 -6.16 1.33
N GLU A 191 -16.34 -7.08 2.09
CA GLU A 191 -16.23 -8.52 1.82
C GLU A 191 -16.83 -8.90 0.47
N MET A 192 -18.02 -8.38 0.14
CA MET A 192 -18.63 -8.56 -1.17
C MET A 192 -17.75 -8.09 -2.30
N THR A 193 -17.08 -6.94 -2.15
CA THR A 193 -16.12 -6.47 -3.16
C THR A 193 -14.95 -7.45 -3.31
N ILE A 194 -14.35 -7.91 -2.21
CA ILE A 194 -13.23 -8.86 -2.23
C ILE A 194 -13.64 -10.19 -2.85
N GLU A 195 -14.88 -10.66 -2.62
CA GLU A 195 -15.34 -11.96 -3.09
C GLU A 195 -15.79 -11.98 -4.56
N ASN A 196 -16.30 -10.85 -5.05
CA ASN A 196 -16.91 -10.72 -6.38
C ASN A 196 -15.95 -10.19 -7.43
N ASP A 197 -14.89 -9.47 -7.06
CA ASP A 197 -13.85 -9.06 -7.99
C ASP A 197 -12.81 -10.18 -8.15
N GLU A 198 -12.67 -10.73 -9.35
CA GLU A 198 -11.78 -11.88 -9.59
C GLU A 198 -10.31 -11.58 -9.27
N GLU A 199 -9.84 -10.35 -9.51
CA GLU A 199 -8.44 -9.98 -9.31
C GLU A 199 -8.13 -9.74 -7.83
N ILE A 200 -9.03 -9.07 -7.11
CA ILE A 200 -8.92 -8.84 -5.65
C ILE A 200 -9.10 -10.17 -4.90
N LYS A 201 -10.01 -11.04 -5.34
CA LYS A 201 -10.20 -12.37 -4.75
C LYS A 201 -8.96 -13.24 -4.88
N ASP A 202 -8.37 -13.31 -6.08
CA ASP A 202 -7.15 -14.08 -6.30
C ASP A 202 -5.99 -13.53 -5.48
N LEU A 203 -5.89 -12.20 -5.39
CA LEU A 203 -4.92 -11.54 -4.50
C LEU A 203 -5.12 -11.99 -3.05
N PHE A 204 -6.34 -11.93 -2.53
CA PHE A 204 -6.65 -12.30 -1.14
C PHE A 204 -6.38 -13.79 -0.86
N GLN A 205 -6.74 -14.68 -1.80
CA GLN A 205 -6.49 -16.12 -1.68
C GLN A 205 -5.01 -16.47 -1.69
N ARG A 206 -4.18 -15.71 -2.40
CA ARG A 206 -2.72 -15.93 -2.43
C ARG A 206 -2.01 -15.48 -1.17
N ILE A 207 -2.58 -14.53 -0.45
CA ILE A 207 -1.97 -14.02 0.78
C ILE A 207 -2.35 -14.89 1.98
N ASN A 208 -3.54 -15.50 1.96
CA ASN A 208 -4.03 -16.36 3.03
C ASN A 208 -3.58 -17.83 2.94
N ASN A 209 -2.87 -18.22 1.87
CA ASN A 209 -2.33 -19.57 1.66
C ASN A 209 -0.79 -19.55 1.66
#